data_AF-A0A2V6ZDP2-F1
#
_entry.id   AF-A0A2V6ZDP2-F1
#
_cell.length_a   1.000
_cell.length_b   1.000
_cell.length_c   1.000
_cell.angle_alpha   90.00
_cell.angle_beta   90.00
_cell.angle_gamma   90.00
#
_symmetry.space_group_name_H-M   'P 1'
#
loop_
_entity.id
_entity.type
_entity.pdbx_description
1 polymer ?
#
loop_
_entity_poly.entity_id
_entity_poly.type
_entity_poly.pdbx_seq_one_letter_code
_entity_poly.pdbx_strand_id
1 'polypeptide(L)'
;MENVGYDAQTGLGSAVFFRTVKLKDFPWNGWLRVAAAARPAAAWNPIAGFSDETGGLVWSALGDAAVLPEPYGGGWLANRVRALEVSGPVEVPRDALAPEPSTGALRSVAPGLVARQRVTYRVALSKFHDETKMTVADVVYPYVFARRWSAKDQQVDRATALLREWLAAVRVVKVETEVRDFGDLHVFLETPVVEVYLRHAAEPAEAPAIAPPWSPVPWQLLVLMEEAVTRGLAAFSEDEARRRGVTWLDLARDRKLGDALGGIAESFERRAYVPEPLRGLVSVEQARQRWAALRRFRRQHGHWLVTSGPYRLQKWSGDSTVLAVFRDLSYPNVVGSFDRYALPLRAWVAGVERRGDRLELQVEAQTLTKFARSYKIVREPLRLEPTGEKARDTLAAHWTVVSAVDEVVATGRAQEVQGGRLIVDLKGKLPPGAYRVLLALALNGNSMNAEVKVIPYRVAE
;
A
#
# COMPACT_ATOMS: atom_id res chain seq x y z
N MET A 1 -9.79 15.34 -19.31
CA MET A 1 -9.55 14.14 -18.45
C MET A 1 -10.85 13.78 -17.77
N GLU A 2 -10.96 12.56 -17.27
CA GLU A 2 -12.06 12.09 -16.41
C GLU A 2 -11.49 11.18 -15.31
N ASN A 3 -12.35 10.73 -14.40
CA ASN A 3 -12.02 9.86 -13.28
C ASN A 3 -10.87 10.40 -12.39
N VAL A 4 -10.90 11.68 -12.00
CA VAL A 4 -9.83 12.24 -11.17
C VAL A 4 -10.09 11.93 -9.69
N GLY A 5 -9.38 10.96 -9.13
CA GLY A 5 -9.34 10.69 -7.69
C GLY A 5 -8.27 11.52 -6.98
N TYR A 6 -8.55 11.93 -5.76
CA TYR A 6 -7.67 12.72 -4.89
C TYR A 6 -7.95 12.40 -3.42
N ASP A 7 -7.11 12.89 -2.51
CA ASP A 7 -7.38 12.85 -1.07
C ASP A 7 -7.31 14.25 -0.44
N ALA A 8 -7.84 14.39 0.78
CA ALA A 8 -7.88 15.68 1.47
C ALA A 8 -6.53 16.15 2.03
N GLN A 9 -5.54 15.26 2.14
CA GLN A 9 -4.23 15.55 2.75
C GLN A 9 -3.21 16.06 1.72
N THR A 10 -3.22 15.48 0.52
CA THR A 10 -2.23 15.67 -0.53
C THR A 10 -2.85 16.13 -1.86
N GLY A 11 -4.18 16.14 -1.96
CA GLY A 11 -4.88 16.54 -3.18
C GLY A 11 -4.54 15.63 -4.35
N LEU A 12 -4.07 16.22 -5.45
CA LEU A 12 -3.63 15.48 -6.64
C LEU A 12 -2.28 14.77 -6.45
N GLY A 13 -1.56 15.04 -5.36
CA GLY A 13 -0.39 14.26 -4.94
C GLY A 13 -0.74 12.89 -4.35
N SER A 14 -2.03 12.58 -4.21
CA SER A 14 -2.50 11.31 -3.63
C SER A 14 -1.99 10.10 -4.41
N ALA A 15 -1.82 8.99 -3.69
CA ALA A 15 -1.41 7.73 -4.30
C ALA A 15 -2.46 7.18 -5.30
N VAL A 16 -3.70 7.67 -5.27
CA VAL A 16 -4.77 7.21 -6.17
C VAL A 16 -4.89 8.04 -7.45
N PHE A 17 -4.29 9.23 -7.55
CA PHE A 17 -4.45 10.11 -8.71
C PHE A 17 -4.06 9.43 -10.04
N PHE A 18 -2.81 8.96 -10.17
CA PHE A 18 -2.34 8.28 -11.39
C PHE A 18 -3.00 6.91 -11.66
N ARG A 19 -3.72 6.36 -10.69
CA ARG A 19 -4.46 5.09 -10.79
C ARG A 19 -5.91 5.29 -11.22
N THR A 20 -6.42 6.51 -11.11
CA THR A 20 -7.81 6.87 -11.40
C THR A 20 -7.94 7.69 -12.68
N VAL A 21 -7.03 8.63 -12.91
CA VAL A 21 -7.11 9.59 -14.03
C VAL A 21 -7.17 8.88 -15.39
N LYS A 22 -8.12 9.29 -16.23
CA LYS A 22 -8.32 8.77 -17.59
C LYS A 22 -8.35 9.88 -18.63
N LEU A 23 -7.86 9.56 -19.82
CA LEU A 23 -7.93 10.43 -20.99
C LEU A 23 -9.24 10.19 -21.74
N LYS A 24 -10.15 11.17 -21.68
CA LYS A 24 -11.52 11.10 -22.22
C LYS A 24 -11.60 10.69 -23.71
N ASP A 25 -10.66 11.18 -24.51
CA ASP A 25 -10.67 10.99 -25.96
C ASP A 25 -9.74 9.85 -26.43
N PHE A 26 -8.88 9.35 -25.54
CA PHE A 26 -7.91 8.31 -25.87
C PHE A 26 -7.75 7.29 -24.72
N PRO A 27 -8.72 6.38 -24.54
CA PRO A 27 -8.75 5.47 -23.40
C PRO A 27 -7.53 4.53 -23.32
N TRP A 28 -6.83 4.31 -24.45
CA TRP A 28 -5.76 3.32 -24.53
C TRP A 28 -4.35 3.91 -24.71
N ASN A 29 -4.20 5.11 -25.27
CA ASN A 29 -2.89 5.72 -25.56
C ASN A 29 -2.99 7.25 -25.64
N GLY A 30 -2.22 7.98 -24.84
CA GLY A 30 -2.15 9.43 -24.96
C GLY A 30 -1.15 10.06 -24.00
N TRP A 31 -1.10 11.39 -24.00
CA TRP A 31 -0.23 12.16 -23.13
C TRP A 31 -1.04 12.88 -22.07
N LEU A 32 -0.72 12.62 -20.81
CA LEU A 32 -1.13 13.44 -19.68
C LEU A 32 0.04 14.36 -19.30
N ARG A 33 -0.17 15.67 -19.38
CA ARG A 33 0.78 16.67 -18.86
C ARG A 33 0.33 17.10 -17.48
N VAL A 34 1.17 16.87 -16.48
CA VAL A 34 0.94 17.31 -15.10
C VAL A 34 1.96 18.39 -14.79
N ALA A 35 1.49 19.57 -14.40
CA ALA A 35 2.36 20.63 -13.93
C ALA A 35 2.82 20.33 -12.51
N ALA A 36 4.10 20.58 -12.22
CA ALA A 36 4.66 20.49 -10.87
C ALA A 36 5.00 21.91 -10.37
N ALA A 37 4.87 22.12 -9.07
CA ALA A 37 5.09 23.43 -8.46
C ALA A 37 6.56 23.89 -8.52
N ALA A 38 7.50 22.94 -8.58
CA ALA A 38 8.93 23.21 -8.61
C ALA A 38 9.69 22.17 -9.45
N ARG A 39 10.99 22.40 -9.64
CA ARG A 39 11.89 21.38 -10.19
C ARG A 39 12.28 20.39 -9.07
N PRO A 40 12.46 19.09 -9.38
CA PRO A 40 12.84 18.10 -8.37
C PRO A 40 14.27 18.32 -7.88
N ALA A 41 14.40 18.62 -6.59
CA ALA A 41 15.68 18.92 -5.93
C ALA A 41 16.25 17.70 -5.19
N ALA A 42 15.39 16.88 -4.60
CA ALA A 42 15.77 15.66 -3.89
C ALA A 42 16.30 14.60 -4.86
N ALA A 43 17.23 13.76 -4.39
CA ALA A 43 17.78 12.69 -5.20
C ALA A 43 16.71 11.67 -5.63
N TRP A 44 16.83 11.11 -6.83
CA TRP A 44 15.92 10.06 -7.32
C TRP A 44 16.35 8.69 -6.79
N ASN A 45 16.07 8.51 -5.50
CA ASN A 45 16.46 7.37 -4.68
C ASN A 45 15.26 6.78 -3.93
N PRO A 46 14.92 5.50 -4.15
CA PRO A 46 13.82 4.82 -3.46
C PRO A 46 13.89 4.69 -1.93
N ILE A 47 15.04 4.91 -1.29
CA ILE A 47 15.21 4.67 0.16
C ILE A 47 15.01 5.93 0.99
N ALA A 48 15.65 7.01 0.58
CA ALA A 48 15.68 8.27 1.31
C ALA A 48 15.87 9.41 0.31
N GLY A 49 15.15 9.35 -0.81
CA GLY A 49 15.07 10.37 -1.85
C GLY A 49 13.60 10.63 -2.21
N PHE A 50 13.37 11.32 -3.34
CA PHE A 50 12.03 11.76 -3.77
C PHE A 50 11.25 12.53 -2.68
N SER A 51 11.96 13.20 -1.78
CA SER A 51 11.40 13.87 -0.60
C SER A 51 10.86 15.27 -0.87
N ASP A 52 11.19 15.86 -2.02
CA ASP A 52 10.54 17.09 -2.50
C ASP A 52 9.18 16.78 -3.15
N GLU A 53 8.30 17.78 -3.22
CA GLU A 53 6.93 17.64 -3.74
C GLU A 53 6.87 17.01 -5.15
N THR A 54 7.77 17.43 -6.04
CA THR A 54 7.81 16.94 -7.43
C THR A 54 8.36 15.52 -7.50
N GLY A 55 9.38 15.23 -6.70
CA GLY A 55 9.92 13.90 -6.49
C GLY A 55 8.85 12.94 -5.95
N GLY A 56 8.08 13.35 -4.95
CA GLY A 56 6.98 12.57 -4.38
C GLY A 56 5.91 12.24 -5.42
N LEU A 57 5.54 13.21 -6.26
CA LEU A 57 4.62 12.98 -7.37
C LEU A 57 5.17 11.96 -8.37
N VAL A 58 6.44 12.07 -8.77
CA VAL A 58 7.09 11.07 -9.63
C VAL A 58 7.09 9.68 -8.96
N TRP A 59 7.46 9.61 -7.68
CA TRP A 59 7.51 8.37 -6.92
C TRP A 59 6.15 7.71 -6.78
N SER A 60 5.06 8.46 -6.66
CA SER A 60 3.69 7.90 -6.58
C SER A 60 3.30 7.05 -7.81
N ALA A 61 3.94 7.31 -8.95
CA ALA A 61 3.76 6.57 -10.20
C ALA A 61 4.78 5.42 -10.38
N LEU A 62 5.97 5.52 -9.78
CA LEU A 62 7.06 4.54 -9.90
C LEU A 62 7.07 3.48 -8.77
N GLY A 63 6.88 3.88 -7.52
CA GLY A 63 7.22 3.11 -6.32
C GLY A 63 6.14 2.21 -5.73
N ASP A 64 5.23 1.68 -6.55
CA ASP A 64 4.01 0.92 -6.16
C ASP A 64 3.97 0.35 -4.73
N ALA A 65 3.25 1.00 -3.82
CA ALA A 65 3.28 0.63 -2.39
C ALA A 65 2.46 -0.63 -2.07
N ALA A 66 2.71 -1.24 -0.90
CA ALA A 66 2.01 -2.45 -0.45
C ALA A 66 0.51 -2.23 -0.29
N VAL A 67 0.19 -1.16 0.43
CA VAL A 67 -1.14 -0.61 0.71
C VAL A 67 -1.08 0.90 0.47
N LEU A 68 -2.22 1.53 0.20
CA LEU A 68 -2.34 2.97 0.03
C LEU A 68 -3.23 3.54 1.15
N PRO A 69 -3.02 4.80 1.58
CA PRO A 69 -4.01 5.49 2.40
C PRO A 69 -5.36 5.54 1.68
N GLU A 70 -6.46 5.29 2.39
CA GLU A 70 -7.78 5.47 1.81
C GLU A 70 -8.05 6.96 1.56
N PRO A 71 -8.37 7.38 0.32
CA PRO A 71 -8.39 8.80 -0.04
C PRO A 71 -9.50 9.63 0.64
N TYR A 72 -10.59 8.97 1.04
CA TYR A 72 -11.75 9.62 1.65
C TYR A 72 -12.11 9.03 3.02
N GLY A 73 -11.18 8.30 3.63
CA GLY A 73 -11.35 7.61 4.90
C GLY A 73 -10.07 7.70 5.73
N GLY A 74 -10.09 7.06 6.90
CA GLY A 74 -8.92 6.98 7.79
C GLY A 74 -8.14 5.66 7.69
N GLY A 75 -8.51 4.76 6.79
CA GLY A 75 -7.97 3.39 6.73
C GLY A 75 -6.95 3.17 5.61
N TRP A 76 -6.71 1.88 5.32
CA TRP A 76 -5.76 1.42 4.32
C TRP A 76 -6.43 0.59 3.22
N LEU A 77 -6.07 0.90 1.97
CA LEU A 77 -6.46 0.20 0.76
C LEU A 77 -5.40 -0.82 0.36
N ALA A 78 -5.80 -2.07 0.14
CA ALA A 78 -4.94 -3.08 -0.47
C ALA A 78 -4.52 -2.66 -1.89
N ASN A 79 -3.22 -2.79 -2.21
CA ASN A 79 -2.69 -2.49 -3.54
C ASN A 79 -1.86 -3.66 -4.10
N ARG A 80 -0.74 -3.97 -3.45
CA ARG A 80 0.13 -5.12 -3.77
C ARG A 80 0.05 -6.22 -2.73
N VAL A 81 -0.41 -5.86 -1.54
CA VAL A 81 -0.59 -6.76 -0.41
C VAL A 81 -2.02 -6.63 0.09
N ARG A 82 -2.64 -7.78 0.37
CA ARG A 82 -3.97 -7.87 0.99
C ARG A 82 -3.87 -8.69 2.27
N ALA A 83 -4.33 -8.14 3.39
CA ALA A 83 -4.54 -8.94 4.60
C ALA A 83 -5.74 -9.87 4.42
N LEU A 84 -5.53 -11.15 4.70
CA LEU A 84 -6.57 -12.20 4.69
C LEU A 84 -7.17 -12.38 6.08
N GLU A 85 -6.32 -12.29 7.10
CA GLU A 85 -6.69 -12.55 8.48
C GLU A 85 -5.78 -11.73 9.41
N VAL A 86 -6.36 -11.21 10.48
CA VAL A 86 -5.65 -10.63 11.62
C VAL A 86 -6.14 -11.36 12.87
N SER A 87 -5.24 -12.03 13.57
CA SER A 87 -5.56 -12.82 14.77
C SER A 87 -4.44 -12.77 15.79
N GLY A 88 -4.68 -13.23 17.02
CA GLY A 88 -3.67 -13.33 18.07
C GLY A 88 -4.28 -13.33 19.48
N PRO A 89 -3.50 -13.65 20.53
CA PRO A 89 -2.10 -14.07 20.53
C PRO A 89 -1.88 -15.45 19.90
N VAL A 90 -0.69 -15.70 19.33
CA VAL A 90 -0.37 -16.97 18.65
C VAL A 90 1.10 -17.34 18.81
N GLU A 91 1.40 -18.64 18.95
CA GLU A 91 2.77 -19.14 18.95
C GLU A 91 3.40 -18.97 17.56
N VAL A 92 4.63 -18.46 17.52
CA VAL A 92 5.39 -18.26 16.30
C VAL A 92 6.01 -19.61 15.86
N PRO A 93 5.73 -20.10 14.63
CA PRO A 93 6.29 -21.34 14.13
C PRO A 93 7.83 -21.32 14.05
N ARG A 94 8.45 -22.48 14.22
CA ARG A 94 9.93 -22.63 14.23
C ARG A 94 10.60 -22.31 12.90
N ASP A 95 9.87 -22.44 11.80
CA ASP A 95 10.30 -22.10 10.44
C ASP A 95 10.04 -20.61 10.08
N ALA A 96 9.48 -19.81 11.00
CA ALA A 96 9.43 -18.37 10.86
C ALA A 96 10.83 -17.76 11.06
N LEU A 97 11.13 -16.74 10.27
CA LEU A 97 12.43 -16.09 10.20
C LEU A 97 12.35 -14.68 10.78
N ALA A 98 13.34 -14.29 11.58
CA ALA A 98 13.54 -12.93 12.03
C ALA A 98 14.89 -12.41 11.50
N PRO A 99 14.94 -11.18 10.96
CA PRO A 99 16.21 -10.57 10.59
C PRO A 99 16.99 -10.18 11.86
N GLU A 100 18.20 -10.70 12.00
CA GLU A 100 19.11 -10.38 13.09
C GLU A 100 19.44 -8.87 13.09
N PRO A 101 19.51 -8.22 14.28
CA PRO A 101 20.00 -6.85 14.39
C PRO A 101 21.36 -6.65 13.71
N SER A 102 21.55 -5.51 13.04
CA SER A 102 22.80 -5.09 12.38
C SER A 102 23.20 -5.88 11.12
N THR A 103 23.13 -7.21 11.13
CA THR A 103 23.55 -8.05 9.99
C THR A 103 22.41 -8.24 8.98
N GLY A 104 21.15 -8.24 9.46
CA GLY A 104 19.97 -8.60 8.70
C GLY A 104 19.89 -10.08 8.33
N ALA A 105 20.78 -10.93 8.84
CA ALA A 105 20.76 -12.36 8.57
C ALA A 105 19.43 -12.97 9.04
N LEU A 106 18.80 -13.78 8.20
CA LEU A 106 17.52 -14.41 8.54
C LEU A 106 17.77 -15.63 9.44
N ARG A 107 17.24 -15.59 10.67
CA ARG A 107 17.41 -16.65 11.67
C ARG A 107 16.06 -17.18 12.13
N SER A 108 16.00 -18.46 12.49
CA SER A 108 14.84 -19.01 13.20
C SER A 108 14.63 -18.31 14.54
N VAL A 109 13.37 -18.21 14.94
CA VAL A 109 13.00 -17.66 16.25
C VAL A 109 13.22 -18.66 17.39
N ALA A 110 13.28 -18.16 18.62
CA ALA A 110 13.34 -19.00 19.81
C ALA A 110 12.06 -19.86 19.94
N PRO A 111 12.16 -21.15 20.30
CA PRO A 111 10.99 -21.98 20.56
C PRO A 111 10.07 -21.38 21.64
N GLY A 112 8.75 -21.48 21.44
CA GLY A 112 7.77 -20.96 22.39
C GLY A 112 7.57 -19.44 22.35
N LEU A 113 8.17 -18.73 21.39
CA LEU A 113 7.89 -17.30 21.17
C LEU A 113 6.40 -17.11 20.84
N VAL A 114 5.70 -16.26 21.60
CA VAL A 114 4.31 -15.88 21.33
C VAL A 114 4.26 -14.46 20.78
N ALA A 115 3.67 -14.29 19.61
CA ALA A 115 3.34 -12.98 19.05
C ALA A 115 1.99 -12.51 19.58
N ARG A 116 1.85 -11.19 19.80
CA ARG A 116 0.58 -10.60 20.22
C ARG A 116 -0.45 -10.59 19.10
N GLN A 117 0.03 -10.51 17.86
CA GLN A 117 -0.80 -10.49 16.67
C GLN A 117 -0.07 -11.14 15.50
N ARG A 118 -0.81 -11.81 14.63
CA ARG A 118 -0.39 -12.34 13.34
C ARG A 118 -1.25 -11.70 12.26
N VAL A 119 -0.61 -11.23 11.21
CA VAL A 119 -1.29 -10.81 9.98
C VAL A 119 -0.91 -11.78 8.88
N THR A 120 -1.92 -12.45 8.30
CA THR A 120 -1.74 -13.32 7.14
C THR A 120 -1.97 -12.49 5.88
N TYR A 121 -0.94 -12.32 5.08
CA TYR A 121 -0.97 -11.55 3.84
C TYR A 121 -1.02 -12.46 2.62
N ARG A 122 -1.78 -12.04 1.60
CA ARG A 122 -1.58 -12.46 0.22
C ARG A 122 -0.85 -11.34 -0.51
N VAL A 123 0.29 -11.67 -1.11
CA VAL A 123 1.12 -10.74 -1.88
C VAL A 123 0.90 -11.01 -3.35
N ALA A 124 0.64 -9.98 -4.15
CA ALA A 124 0.54 -10.13 -5.59
C ALA A 124 1.89 -9.80 -6.26
N LEU A 125 2.55 -10.83 -6.77
CA LEU A 125 3.80 -10.67 -7.53
C LEU A 125 3.51 -10.26 -8.97
N SER A 126 4.42 -9.49 -9.56
CA SER A 126 4.40 -9.12 -10.97
C SER A 126 5.84 -8.97 -11.47
N LYS A 127 6.04 -8.40 -12.66
CA LYS A 127 7.37 -8.01 -13.13
C LYS A 127 7.82 -6.68 -12.54
N PHE A 128 9.13 -6.52 -12.43
CA PHE A 128 9.79 -5.22 -12.34
C PHE A 128 10.01 -4.62 -13.73
N HIS A 129 10.37 -3.33 -13.78
CA HIS A 129 10.64 -2.61 -15.03
C HIS A 129 11.81 -3.16 -15.86
N ASP A 130 12.68 -3.99 -15.27
CA ASP A 130 13.74 -4.73 -15.97
C ASP A 130 13.28 -6.09 -16.56
N GLU A 131 11.96 -6.31 -16.55
CA GLU A 131 11.25 -7.53 -16.99
C GLU A 131 11.45 -8.76 -16.10
N THR A 132 12.19 -8.64 -14.99
CA THR A 132 12.38 -9.75 -14.06
C THR A 132 11.10 -9.98 -13.26
N LYS A 133 10.72 -11.25 -13.09
CA LYS A 133 9.61 -11.64 -12.21
C LYS A 133 10.04 -11.46 -10.76
N MET A 134 9.17 -10.87 -9.94
CA MET A 134 9.34 -10.87 -8.49
C MET A 134 9.36 -12.28 -7.93
N THR A 135 10.06 -12.47 -6.82
CA THR A 135 10.02 -13.71 -6.06
C THR A 135 9.85 -13.42 -4.56
N VAL A 136 9.69 -14.47 -3.76
CA VAL A 136 9.69 -14.39 -2.29
C VAL A 136 10.92 -13.65 -1.75
N ALA A 137 12.06 -13.70 -2.44
CA ALA A 137 13.26 -12.96 -2.04
C ALA A 137 13.02 -11.44 -2.01
N ASP A 138 12.31 -10.89 -3.00
CA ASP A 138 11.97 -9.45 -3.06
C ASP A 138 11.03 -9.03 -1.92
N VAL A 139 10.22 -9.96 -1.44
CA VAL A 139 9.22 -9.77 -0.39
C VAL A 139 9.83 -9.80 1.01
N VAL A 140 10.92 -10.57 1.21
CA VAL A 140 11.59 -10.73 2.51
C VAL A 140 12.76 -9.75 2.68
N TYR A 141 13.45 -9.38 1.58
CA TYR A 141 14.61 -8.49 1.64
C TYR A 141 14.39 -7.12 2.32
N PRO A 142 13.20 -6.50 2.30
CA PRO A 142 12.97 -5.21 2.97
C PRO A 142 13.19 -5.27 4.48
N TYR A 143 12.88 -6.41 5.10
CA TYR A 143 13.13 -6.66 6.53
C TYR A 143 14.64 -6.74 6.83
N VAL A 144 15.39 -7.38 5.94
CA VAL A 144 16.86 -7.48 5.99
C VAL A 144 17.48 -6.08 5.87
N PHE A 145 17.05 -5.31 4.86
CA PHE A 145 17.53 -3.96 4.61
C PHE A 145 17.32 -3.05 5.84
N ALA A 146 16.10 -3.06 6.40
CA ALA A 146 15.76 -2.27 7.57
C ALA A 146 16.71 -2.52 8.74
N ARG A 147 17.02 -3.79 9.07
CA ARG A 147 17.95 -4.13 10.16
C ARG A 147 19.41 -3.78 9.87
N ARG A 148 19.84 -3.84 8.61
CA ARG A 148 21.23 -3.58 8.20
C ARG A 148 21.61 -2.11 8.21
N TRP A 149 20.63 -1.24 7.93
CA TRP A 149 20.88 0.17 7.65
C TRP A 149 20.34 1.14 8.69
N SER A 150 19.39 0.73 9.54
CA SER A 150 18.86 1.61 10.59
C SER A 150 19.94 2.15 11.54
N ALA A 151 20.99 1.37 11.83
CA ALA A 151 22.08 1.85 12.70
C ALA A 151 23.11 2.74 11.97
N LYS A 152 23.03 2.86 10.63
CA LYS A 152 24.06 3.49 9.78
C LYS A 152 23.58 4.78 9.11
N ASP A 153 22.27 4.98 9.04
CA ASP A 153 21.62 6.13 8.41
C ASP A 153 20.37 6.49 9.23
N GLN A 154 20.32 7.73 9.73
CA GLN A 154 19.26 8.18 10.64
C GLN A 154 17.89 8.30 9.94
N GLN A 155 17.87 8.62 8.65
CA GLN A 155 16.61 8.69 7.91
C GLN A 155 16.05 7.28 7.70
N VAL A 156 16.91 6.31 7.40
CA VAL A 156 16.52 4.89 7.34
C VAL A 156 16.05 4.39 8.70
N ASP A 157 16.72 4.80 9.79
CA ASP A 157 16.32 4.47 11.16
C ASP A 157 14.87 4.91 11.43
N ARG A 158 14.58 6.19 11.21
CA ARG A 158 13.24 6.78 11.42
C ARG A 158 12.20 6.13 10.52
N ALA A 159 12.48 5.98 9.22
CA ALA A 159 11.54 5.43 8.26
C ALA A 159 11.17 3.96 8.52
N THR A 160 12.05 3.20 9.17
CA THR A 160 11.85 1.78 9.47
C THR A 160 11.53 1.49 10.92
N ALA A 161 11.39 2.52 11.78
CA ALA A 161 11.22 2.37 13.22
C ALA A 161 10.00 1.52 13.58
N LEU A 162 8.82 1.85 13.03
CA LEU A 162 7.59 1.12 13.29
C LEU A 162 7.72 -0.38 12.93
N LEU A 163 8.20 -0.68 11.72
CA LEU A 163 8.44 -2.06 11.27
C LEU A 163 9.42 -2.79 12.21
N ARG A 164 10.55 -2.17 12.56
CA ARG A 164 11.60 -2.81 13.37
C ARG A 164 11.17 -3.05 14.81
N GLU A 165 10.39 -2.14 15.37
CA GLU A 165 9.82 -2.27 16.70
C GLU A 165 8.77 -3.39 16.74
N TRP A 166 7.88 -3.42 15.75
CA TRP A 166 6.73 -4.34 15.76
C TRP A 166 7.06 -5.74 15.26
N LEU A 167 7.98 -5.91 14.32
CA LEU A 167 8.27 -7.21 13.71
C LEU A 167 8.89 -8.20 14.73
N ALA A 168 8.17 -9.29 14.96
CA ALA A 168 8.68 -10.47 15.67
C ALA A 168 9.32 -11.46 14.69
N ALA A 169 8.60 -11.83 13.62
CA ALA A 169 9.06 -12.77 12.61
C ALA A 169 8.22 -12.68 11.32
N VAL A 170 8.73 -13.27 10.24
CA VAL A 170 8.04 -13.46 8.97
C VAL A 170 8.14 -14.91 8.53
N ARG A 171 7.06 -15.48 8.00
CA ARG A 171 7.02 -16.85 7.49
C ARG A 171 6.32 -16.88 6.14
N VAL A 172 6.96 -17.50 5.16
CA VAL A 172 6.36 -17.74 3.84
C VAL A 172 5.68 -19.10 3.92
N VAL A 173 4.36 -19.12 3.92
CA VAL A 173 3.56 -20.33 4.13
C VAL A 173 3.51 -21.18 2.86
N LYS A 174 3.22 -20.54 1.73
CA LYS A 174 3.09 -21.17 0.42
C LYS A 174 3.08 -20.11 -0.68
N VAL A 175 3.28 -20.53 -1.92
CA VAL A 175 3.04 -19.72 -3.12
C VAL A 175 1.85 -20.32 -3.86
N GLU A 176 0.76 -19.57 -3.94
CA GLU A 176 -0.42 -19.96 -4.73
C GLU A 176 -0.25 -19.47 -6.17
N THR A 177 -0.96 -20.10 -7.11
CA THR A 177 -1.10 -19.59 -8.48
C THR A 177 -2.56 -19.23 -8.72
N GLU A 178 -2.83 -17.96 -9.00
CA GLU A 178 -4.14 -17.46 -9.41
C GLU A 178 -4.17 -17.39 -10.94
N VAL A 179 -5.25 -17.86 -11.56
CA VAL A 179 -5.47 -17.72 -13.00
C VAL A 179 -6.40 -16.55 -13.22
N ARG A 180 -6.01 -15.63 -14.10
CA ARG A 180 -6.87 -14.55 -14.57
C ARG A 180 -7.17 -14.69 -16.04
N ASP A 181 -8.46 -14.67 -16.33
CA ASP A 181 -8.98 -14.78 -17.68
C ASP A 181 -9.18 -13.39 -18.28
N PHE A 182 -8.50 -13.15 -19.40
CA PHE A 182 -8.63 -11.96 -20.23
C PHE A 182 -9.16 -12.38 -21.60
N GLY A 183 -10.36 -12.96 -21.62
CA GLY A 183 -10.91 -13.58 -22.83
C GLY A 183 -10.13 -14.84 -23.19
N ASP A 184 -9.47 -14.85 -24.35
CA ASP A 184 -8.69 -16.00 -24.82
C ASP A 184 -7.33 -16.16 -24.13
N LEU A 185 -6.91 -15.18 -23.32
CA LEU A 185 -5.63 -15.20 -22.62
C LEU A 185 -5.80 -15.54 -21.14
N HIS A 186 -5.12 -16.61 -20.70
CA HIS A 186 -5.00 -16.97 -19.29
C HIS A 186 -3.65 -16.45 -18.76
N VAL A 187 -3.70 -15.62 -17.72
CA VAL A 187 -2.51 -15.11 -17.03
C VAL A 187 -2.38 -15.79 -15.68
N PHE A 188 -1.22 -16.39 -15.43
CA PHE A 188 -0.89 -17.04 -14.17
C PHE A 188 -0.15 -16.07 -13.26
N LEU A 189 -0.70 -15.84 -12.07
CA LEU A 189 -0.17 -14.93 -11.06
C LEU A 189 0.32 -15.72 -9.86
N GLU A 190 1.60 -15.59 -9.55
CA GLU A 190 2.14 -16.10 -8.29
C GLU A 190 1.71 -15.19 -7.13
N THR A 191 1.06 -15.78 -6.14
CA THR A 191 0.55 -15.06 -4.97
C THR A 191 1.03 -15.71 -3.66
N PRO A 192 2.22 -15.33 -3.15
CA PRO A 192 2.71 -15.80 -1.86
C PRO A 192 1.73 -15.48 -0.73
N VAL A 193 1.49 -16.49 0.11
CA VAL A 193 0.84 -16.33 1.40
C VAL A 193 1.93 -16.20 2.47
N VAL A 194 1.99 -15.05 3.12
CA VAL A 194 3.05 -14.68 4.07
C VAL A 194 2.42 -14.30 5.40
N GLU A 195 2.83 -14.97 6.46
CA GLU A 195 2.48 -14.60 7.83
C GLU A 195 3.53 -13.65 8.39
N VAL A 196 3.07 -12.53 8.95
CA VAL A 196 3.92 -11.62 9.71
C VAL A 196 3.43 -11.61 11.15
N TYR A 197 4.38 -11.82 12.06
CA TYR A 197 4.15 -11.92 13.49
C TYR A 197 4.59 -10.61 14.14
N LEU A 198 3.70 -10.00 14.92
CA LEU A 198 3.87 -8.69 15.54
C LEU A 198 4.00 -8.82 17.07
N ARG A 199 4.91 -8.04 17.65
CA ARG A 199 5.16 -7.96 19.10
C ARG A 199 4.05 -7.23 19.85
N HIS A 200 3.27 -6.41 19.16
CA HIS A 200 2.15 -5.64 19.70
C HIS A 200 0.89 -5.96 18.89
N ALA A 201 -0.28 -5.68 19.48
CA ALA A 201 -1.56 -5.81 18.81
C ALA A 201 -2.07 -4.42 18.42
N ALA A 202 -2.34 -4.22 17.14
CA ALA A 202 -3.03 -3.05 16.64
C ALA A 202 -4.51 -3.36 16.37
N GLU A 203 -5.30 -2.31 16.17
CA GLU A 203 -6.64 -2.45 15.60
C GLU A 203 -6.57 -3.20 14.26
N PRO A 204 -7.49 -4.15 13.98
CA PRO A 204 -7.43 -4.97 12.76
C PRO A 204 -7.38 -4.19 11.44
N ALA A 205 -7.91 -2.96 11.43
CA ALA A 205 -7.88 -2.08 10.26
C ALA A 205 -6.50 -1.44 10.00
N GLU A 206 -5.67 -1.28 11.05
CA GLU A 206 -4.35 -0.66 10.97
C GLU A 206 -3.23 -1.69 10.81
N ALA A 207 -3.42 -2.89 11.38
CA ALA A 207 -2.44 -3.98 11.35
C ALA A 207 -1.83 -4.27 9.96
N PRO A 208 -2.59 -4.22 8.83
CA PRO A 208 -2.05 -4.50 7.50
C PRO A 208 -0.95 -3.54 7.02
N ALA A 209 -0.84 -2.34 7.61
CA ALA A 209 0.10 -1.31 7.18
C ALA A 209 1.40 -1.27 8.00
N ILE A 210 1.48 -2.00 9.13
CA ILE A 210 2.58 -1.88 10.10
C ILE A 210 3.89 -2.49 9.58
N ALA A 211 3.81 -3.70 9.04
CA ALA A 211 4.95 -4.43 8.50
C ALA A 211 4.51 -5.32 7.32
N PRO A 212 3.99 -4.73 6.23
CA PRO A 212 3.62 -5.51 5.06
C PRO A 212 4.88 -6.08 4.38
N PRO A 213 4.84 -7.35 3.93
CA PRO A 213 5.98 -7.98 3.28
C PRO A 213 6.06 -7.51 1.81
N TRP A 214 6.70 -6.37 1.57
CA TRP A 214 6.72 -5.74 0.24
C TRP A 214 7.86 -4.75 0.04
N SER A 215 8.38 -4.69 -1.18
CA SER A 215 9.16 -3.56 -1.70
C SER A 215 8.86 -3.33 -3.18
N PRO A 216 8.75 -2.08 -3.63
CA PRO A 216 8.64 -1.76 -5.05
C PRO A 216 9.97 -1.86 -5.80
N VAL A 217 11.09 -1.98 -5.07
CA VAL A 217 12.45 -2.05 -5.61
C VAL A 217 12.93 -3.50 -5.55
N PRO A 218 13.51 -4.03 -6.65
CA PRO A 218 14.01 -5.39 -6.68
C PRO A 218 15.24 -5.56 -5.78
N TRP A 219 15.40 -6.73 -5.17
CA TRP A 219 16.49 -6.99 -4.21
C TRP A 219 17.88 -6.74 -4.82
N GLN A 220 18.10 -7.05 -6.11
CA GLN A 220 19.40 -6.84 -6.76
C GLN A 220 19.77 -5.36 -6.86
N LEU A 221 18.78 -4.48 -7.06
CA LEU A 221 19.02 -3.05 -7.09
C LEU A 221 19.31 -2.52 -5.68
N LEU A 222 18.58 -3.00 -4.67
CA LEU A 222 18.87 -2.68 -3.28
C LEU A 222 20.30 -3.09 -2.89
N VAL A 223 20.72 -4.32 -3.20
CA VAL A 223 22.10 -4.80 -2.97
C VAL A 223 23.14 -3.93 -3.69
N LEU A 224 22.87 -3.53 -4.94
CA LEU A 224 23.76 -2.65 -5.69
C LEU A 224 23.91 -1.27 -5.03
N MET A 225 22.80 -0.71 -4.52
CA MET A 225 22.80 0.55 -3.78
C MET A 225 23.57 0.42 -2.46
N GLU A 226 23.33 -0.67 -1.70
CA GLU A 226 24.05 -0.96 -0.46
C GLU A 226 25.56 -1.05 -0.67
N GLU A 227 26.00 -1.71 -1.73
CA GLU A 227 27.41 -1.83 -2.08
C GLU A 227 28.01 -0.47 -2.43
N ALA A 228 27.29 0.39 -3.16
CA ALA A 228 27.74 1.73 -3.48
C ALA A 228 27.93 2.60 -2.23
N VAL A 229 26.98 2.54 -1.29
CA VAL A 229 27.06 3.26 -0.02
C VAL A 229 28.18 2.70 0.86
N THR A 230 28.37 1.38 0.87
CA THR A 230 29.45 0.70 1.61
C THR A 230 30.83 1.11 1.09
N ARG A 231 30.97 1.31 -0.22
CA ARG A 231 32.20 1.81 -0.86
C ARG A 231 32.41 3.32 -0.74
N GLY A 232 31.51 4.04 -0.06
CA GLY A 232 31.59 5.49 0.07
C GLY A 232 31.36 6.25 -1.24
N LEU A 233 30.71 5.63 -2.24
CA LEU A 233 30.42 6.28 -3.52
C LEU A 233 29.24 7.26 -3.42
N ALA A 234 28.32 6.99 -2.51
CA ALA A 234 27.14 7.80 -2.23
C ALA A 234 26.62 7.52 -0.80
N ALA A 235 25.60 8.25 -0.38
CA ALA A 235 24.82 7.94 0.83
C ALA A 235 23.33 7.84 0.53
N PHE A 236 22.58 7.10 1.35
CA PHE A 236 21.14 6.95 1.17
C PHE A 236 20.38 8.24 1.43
N SER A 237 20.63 8.91 2.56
CA SER A 237 20.00 10.19 2.90
C SER A 237 20.86 11.40 2.57
N GLU A 238 20.21 12.55 2.44
CA GLU A 238 20.88 13.84 2.22
C GLU A 238 21.79 14.22 3.40
N ASP A 239 21.31 14.03 4.64
CA ASP A 239 22.07 14.35 5.85
C ASP A 239 23.33 13.46 5.96
N GLU A 240 23.22 12.18 5.60
CA GLU A 240 24.35 11.26 5.55
C GLU A 240 25.35 11.64 4.45
N ALA A 241 24.84 12.04 3.28
CA ALA A 241 25.66 12.50 2.15
C ALA A 241 26.49 13.72 2.55
N ARG A 242 25.84 14.73 3.16
CA ARG A 242 26.49 15.93 3.69
C ARG A 242 27.52 15.59 4.78
N ARG A 243 27.17 14.74 5.75
CA ARG A 243 28.07 14.36 6.83
C ARG A 243 29.34 13.66 6.33
N ARG A 244 29.23 12.81 5.32
CA ARG A 244 30.35 12.06 4.74
C ARG A 244 31.09 12.79 3.62
N GLY A 245 30.56 13.91 3.12
CA GLY A 245 31.12 14.60 1.96
C GLY A 245 31.03 13.78 0.67
N VAL A 246 29.99 12.96 0.52
CA VAL A 246 29.72 12.14 -0.68
C VAL A 246 28.44 12.59 -1.37
N THR A 247 28.18 12.12 -2.59
CA THR A 247 26.93 12.45 -3.29
C THR A 247 25.73 11.79 -2.62
N TRP A 248 24.57 12.44 -2.66
CA TRP A 248 23.30 11.79 -2.31
C TRP A 248 22.95 10.83 -3.44
N LEU A 249 22.72 9.56 -3.11
CA LEU A 249 22.51 8.51 -4.11
C LEU A 249 21.38 8.91 -5.07
N ASP A 250 21.66 8.92 -6.37
CA ASP A 250 20.67 9.20 -7.42
C ASP A 250 20.82 8.16 -8.53
N LEU A 251 19.75 7.40 -8.77
CA LEU A 251 19.79 6.25 -9.70
C LEU A 251 19.60 6.63 -11.17
N ALA A 252 19.32 7.91 -11.47
CA ALA A 252 19.03 8.36 -12.83
C ALA A 252 19.95 9.49 -13.29
N ARG A 253 20.10 10.54 -12.49
CA ARG A 253 20.64 11.83 -12.92
C ARG A 253 22.16 11.92 -12.72
N ASP A 254 22.72 11.24 -11.73
CA ASP A 254 24.17 11.23 -11.49
C ASP A 254 24.88 10.22 -12.42
N ARG A 255 25.47 10.75 -13.50
CA ARG A 255 26.19 9.92 -14.49
C ARG A 255 27.43 9.25 -13.91
N LYS A 256 28.19 9.95 -13.05
CA LYS A 256 29.44 9.44 -12.48
C LYS A 256 29.15 8.28 -11.54
N LEU A 257 28.16 8.44 -10.66
CA LEU A 257 27.67 7.35 -9.83
C LEU A 257 27.12 6.21 -10.70
N GLY A 258 26.32 6.54 -11.72
CA GLY A 258 25.76 5.58 -12.65
C GLY A 258 26.80 4.69 -13.34
N ASP A 259 27.95 5.24 -13.72
CA ASP A 259 29.06 4.48 -14.33
C ASP A 259 29.78 3.61 -13.28
N ALA A 260 29.98 4.12 -12.06
CA ALA A 260 30.57 3.35 -10.96
C ALA A 260 29.69 2.15 -10.55
N LEU A 261 28.37 2.31 -10.51
CA LEU A 261 27.41 1.22 -10.31
C LEU A 261 27.54 0.15 -11.41
N GLY A 262 27.87 0.55 -12.63
CA GLY A 262 28.11 -0.37 -13.75
C GLY A 262 29.22 -1.38 -13.49
N GLY A 263 30.34 -0.92 -12.92
CA GLY A 263 31.46 -1.79 -12.55
C GLY A 263 31.11 -2.77 -11.42
N ILE A 264 30.32 -2.31 -10.44
CA ILE A 264 29.82 -3.16 -9.34
C ILE A 264 28.89 -4.24 -9.89
N ALA A 265 27.88 -3.85 -10.66
CA ALA A 265 26.88 -4.76 -11.23
C ALA A 265 27.54 -5.80 -12.15
N GLU A 266 28.54 -5.42 -12.93
CA GLU A 266 29.30 -6.35 -13.76
C GLU A 266 30.08 -7.37 -12.92
N SER A 267 30.72 -6.94 -11.84
CA SER A 267 31.39 -7.83 -10.90
C SER A 267 30.42 -8.81 -10.22
N PHE A 268 29.23 -8.36 -9.86
CA PHE A 268 28.18 -9.21 -9.28
C PHE A 268 27.59 -10.19 -10.30
N GLU A 269 27.40 -9.80 -11.56
CA GLU A 269 26.98 -10.71 -12.62
C GLU A 269 28.00 -11.81 -12.87
N ARG A 270 29.29 -11.45 -13.05
CA ARG A 270 30.37 -12.43 -13.30
C ARG A 270 30.47 -13.48 -12.19
N ARG A 271 30.31 -13.04 -10.94
CA ARG A 271 30.34 -13.92 -9.76
C ARG A 271 29.01 -14.59 -9.46
N ALA A 272 27.94 -14.25 -10.19
CA ALA A 272 26.56 -14.66 -9.89
C ALA A 272 26.22 -14.44 -8.40
N TYR A 273 26.53 -13.23 -7.91
CA TYR A 273 26.52 -12.90 -6.49
C TYR A 273 25.11 -13.05 -5.88
N VAL A 274 25.00 -13.89 -4.86
CA VAL A 274 23.82 -14.02 -3.99
C VAL A 274 24.18 -13.40 -2.63
N PRO A 275 23.47 -12.36 -2.17
CA PRO A 275 23.72 -11.79 -0.85
C PRO A 275 23.42 -12.84 0.23
N GLU A 276 24.20 -12.85 1.31
CA GLU A 276 24.10 -13.86 2.36
C GLU A 276 22.67 -14.06 2.91
N PRO A 277 21.88 -13.00 3.17
CA PRO A 277 20.51 -13.17 3.69
C PRO A 277 19.52 -13.81 2.71
N LEU A 278 19.87 -13.93 1.43
CA LEU A 278 19.03 -14.56 0.41
C LEU A 278 19.49 -15.97 0.02
N ARG A 279 20.52 -16.51 0.69
CA ARG A 279 20.92 -17.92 0.48
C ARG A 279 19.76 -18.83 0.84
N GLY A 280 19.43 -19.76 -0.07
CA GLY A 280 18.28 -20.65 0.06
C GLY A 280 16.96 -20.09 -0.51
N LEU A 281 16.87 -18.76 -0.72
CA LEU A 281 15.74 -18.13 -1.41
C LEU A 281 16.04 -17.80 -2.87
N VAL A 282 17.32 -17.60 -3.21
CA VAL A 282 17.79 -17.25 -4.55
C VAL A 282 18.87 -18.24 -4.98
N SER A 283 18.68 -18.87 -6.13
CA SER A 283 19.71 -19.70 -6.76
C SER A 283 20.77 -18.85 -7.46
N VAL A 284 21.96 -19.43 -7.67
CA VAL A 284 23.06 -18.79 -8.41
C VAL A 284 22.62 -18.41 -9.83
N GLU A 285 21.83 -19.26 -10.48
CA GLU A 285 21.30 -18.99 -11.82
C GLU A 285 20.32 -17.81 -11.80
N GLN A 286 19.38 -17.79 -10.86
CA GLN A 286 18.45 -16.67 -10.69
C GLN A 286 19.21 -15.35 -10.45
N ALA A 287 20.22 -15.36 -9.59
CA ALA A 287 21.04 -14.18 -9.35
C ALA A 287 21.76 -13.71 -10.62
N ARG A 288 22.39 -14.61 -11.38
CA ARG A 288 23.02 -14.26 -12.67
C ARG A 288 22.02 -13.62 -13.63
N GLN A 289 20.83 -14.19 -13.77
CA GLN A 289 19.77 -13.65 -14.63
C GLN A 289 19.31 -12.25 -14.16
N ARG A 290 19.13 -12.05 -12.85
CA ARG A 290 18.73 -10.74 -12.26
C ARG A 290 19.80 -9.66 -12.49
N TRP A 291 21.08 -9.98 -12.30
CA TRP A 291 22.18 -9.04 -12.57
C TRP A 291 22.28 -8.68 -14.06
N ALA A 292 22.18 -9.67 -14.95
CA ALA A 292 22.20 -9.46 -16.39
C ALA A 292 21.02 -8.59 -16.86
N ALA A 293 19.83 -8.82 -16.30
CA ALA A 293 18.63 -8.02 -16.58
C ALA A 293 18.80 -6.56 -16.13
N LEU A 294 19.30 -6.33 -14.91
CA LEU A 294 19.54 -4.99 -14.40
C LEU A 294 20.54 -4.21 -15.27
N ARG A 295 21.63 -4.84 -15.71
CA ARG A 295 22.60 -4.20 -16.63
C ARG A 295 22.01 -3.96 -18.01
N ARG A 296 21.20 -4.88 -18.54
CA ARG A 296 20.49 -4.68 -19.82
C ARG A 296 19.55 -3.49 -19.73
N PHE A 297 18.80 -3.37 -18.63
CA PHE A 297 17.93 -2.24 -18.37
C PHE A 297 18.71 -0.92 -18.39
N ARG A 298 19.84 -0.83 -17.68
CA ARG A 298 20.69 0.37 -17.70
C ARG A 298 21.18 0.76 -19.09
N ARG A 299 21.54 -0.23 -19.93
CA ARG A 299 21.96 0.02 -21.32
C ARG A 299 20.82 0.54 -22.19
N GLN A 300 19.61 0.02 -22.01
CA GLN A 300 18.43 0.37 -22.81
C GLN A 300 17.80 1.71 -22.39
N HIS A 301 17.81 2.01 -21.09
CA HIS A 301 17.05 3.14 -20.54
C HIS A 301 17.93 4.29 -20.03
N GLY A 302 19.23 4.08 -19.86
CA GLY A 302 20.14 5.14 -19.42
C GLY A 302 20.21 5.38 -17.91
N HIS A 303 19.41 4.67 -17.10
CA HIS A 303 19.38 4.80 -15.64
C HIS A 303 19.28 3.43 -14.93
N TRP A 304 19.47 3.42 -13.61
CA TRP A 304 19.36 2.23 -12.75
C TRP A 304 18.04 2.12 -12.00
N LEU A 305 17.19 3.16 -12.05
CA LEU A 305 15.91 3.21 -11.33
C LEU A 305 14.90 2.18 -11.88
N VAL A 306 15.00 0.94 -11.39
CA VAL A 306 14.06 -0.16 -11.64
C VAL A 306 13.08 -0.24 -10.47
N THR A 307 11.79 -0.24 -10.77
CA THR A 307 10.72 -0.37 -9.77
C THR A 307 9.60 -1.28 -10.31
N SER A 308 8.46 -1.34 -9.63
CA SER A 308 7.29 -2.13 -10.03
C SER A 308 6.01 -1.32 -10.26
N GLY A 309 6.15 0.01 -10.37
CA GLY A 309 5.08 0.95 -10.63
C GLY A 309 4.33 0.73 -11.93
N PRO A 310 3.07 1.21 -12.01
CA PRO A 310 2.31 1.23 -13.26
C PRO A 310 2.93 2.12 -14.33
N TYR A 311 3.86 3.00 -13.96
CA TYR A 311 4.67 3.77 -14.89
C TYR A 311 6.16 3.53 -14.61
N ARG A 312 6.96 3.62 -15.65
CA ARG A 312 8.42 3.61 -15.59
C ARG A 312 8.99 4.95 -16.04
N LEU A 313 10.14 5.33 -15.48
CA LEU A 313 10.89 6.47 -15.99
C LEU A 313 11.33 6.18 -17.44
N GLN A 314 11.03 7.10 -18.36
CA GLN A 314 11.44 6.97 -19.76
C GLN A 314 12.53 7.98 -20.11
N LYS A 315 12.31 9.25 -19.77
CA LYS A 315 13.25 10.36 -20.04
C LYS A 315 13.09 11.44 -18.97
N TRP A 316 14.12 12.24 -18.79
CA TRP A 316 14.07 13.45 -17.97
C TRP A 316 14.99 14.53 -18.56
N SER A 317 14.69 15.78 -18.23
CA SER A 317 15.48 16.97 -18.53
C SER A 317 15.40 17.93 -17.34
N GLY A 318 16.04 19.11 -17.44
CA GLY A 318 15.88 20.16 -16.43
C GLY A 318 14.45 20.70 -16.30
N ASP A 319 13.62 20.51 -17.33
CA ASP A 319 12.28 21.12 -17.42
C ASP A 319 11.14 20.11 -17.39
N SER A 320 11.40 18.81 -17.59
CA SER A 320 10.35 17.82 -17.68
C SER A 320 10.82 16.40 -17.35
N THR A 321 9.90 15.59 -16.84
CA THR A 321 10.07 14.15 -16.64
C THR A 321 8.99 13.42 -17.42
N VAL A 322 9.36 12.43 -18.21
CA VAL A 322 8.45 11.60 -19.00
C VAL A 322 8.40 10.20 -18.39
N LEU A 323 7.20 9.80 -17.97
CA LEU A 323 6.90 8.47 -17.46
C LEU A 323 6.07 7.72 -18.50
N ALA A 324 6.46 6.47 -18.80
CA ALA A 324 5.75 5.61 -19.73
C ALA A 324 4.97 4.53 -18.98
N VAL A 325 3.75 4.24 -19.41
CA VAL A 325 2.96 3.13 -18.85
C VAL A 325 3.73 1.82 -19.00
N PHE A 326 3.82 1.06 -17.91
CA PHE A 326 4.37 -0.29 -17.91
C PHE A 326 3.23 -1.31 -17.98
N ARG A 327 3.02 -1.86 -19.18
CA ARG A 327 1.93 -2.81 -19.43
C ARG A 327 2.37 -4.24 -19.13
N ASP A 328 2.30 -4.60 -17.85
CA ASP A 328 2.52 -5.97 -17.39
C ASP A 328 1.16 -6.65 -17.16
N LEU A 329 0.90 -7.72 -17.90
CA LEU A 329 -0.33 -8.50 -17.77
C LEU A 329 -0.40 -9.22 -16.41
N SER A 330 0.75 -9.45 -15.76
CA SER A 330 0.81 -9.98 -14.41
C SER A 330 0.58 -8.92 -13.31
N TYR A 331 0.36 -7.66 -13.69
CA TYR A 331 0.06 -6.59 -12.73
C TYR A 331 -1.31 -6.80 -12.07
N PRO A 332 -1.42 -6.74 -10.73
CA PRO A 332 -2.63 -7.18 -10.04
C PRO A 332 -3.81 -6.22 -10.15
N ASN A 333 -3.57 -4.94 -10.46
CA ASN A 333 -4.64 -3.96 -10.57
C ASN A 333 -5.00 -3.76 -12.05
N VAL A 334 -6.24 -4.08 -12.40
CA VAL A 334 -6.75 -3.92 -13.77
C VAL A 334 -7.37 -2.55 -13.96
N VAL A 335 -7.67 -2.21 -15.22
CA VAL A 335 -8.38 -0.97 -15.55
C VAL A 335 -9.67 -0.89 -14.73
N GLY A 336 -9.85 0.19 -13.98
CA GLY A 336 -11.04 0.42 -13.17
C GLY A 336 -10.95 -0.06 -11.72
N SER A 337 -9.88 -0.74 -11.29
CA SER A 337 -9.70 -1.17 -9.90
C SER A 337 -9.82 -0.03 -8.87
N PHE A 338 -9.53 1.21 -9.28
CA PHE A 338 -9.60 2.41 -8.44
C PHE A 338 -10.77 3.35 -8.79
N ASP A 339 -11.64 3.02 -9.75
CA ASP A 339 -12.68 3.94 -10.26
C ASP A 339 -13.61 4.48 -9.18
N ARG A 340 -13.88 3.68 -8.13
CA ARG A 340 -14.70 4.10 -6.98
C ARG A 340 -14.15 5.33 -6.25
N TYR A 341 -12.85 5.59 -6.36
CA TYR A 341 -12.21 6.75 -5.73
C TYR A 341 -12.23 8.00 -6.60
N ALA A 342 -12.63 7.91 -7.86
CA ALA A 342 -12.86 9.11 -8.66
C ALA A 342 -14.23 9.75 -8.36
N LEU A 343 -15.18 8.95 -7.88
CA LEU A 343 -16.55 9.37 -7.59
C LEU A 343 -16.93 8.83 -6.20
N PRO A 344 -16.50 9.48 -5.11
CA PRO A 344 -16.80 9.04 -3.75
C PRO A 344 -18.30 9.15 -3.47
N LEU A 345 -19.00 8.01 -3.56
CA LEU A 345 -20.44 7.91 -3.33
C LEU A 345 -20.76 8.06 -1.83
N ARG A 346 -21.93 8.61 -1.53
CA ARG A 346 -22.40 8.87 -0.15
C ARG A 346 -23.59 7.99 0.23
N ALA A 347 -23.81 7.83 1.52
CA ALA A 347 -24.98 7.15 2.08
C ALA A 347 -25.65 7.99 3.17
N TRP A 348 -26.92 7.69 3.42
CA TRP A 348 -27.81 8.41 4.33
C TRP A 348 -28.66 7.46 5.15
N VAL A 349 -28.96 7.87 6.38
CA VAL A 349 -29.98 7.22 7.20
C VAL A 349 -31.36 7.67 6.70
N ALA A 350 -32.04 6.79 5.98
CA ALA A 350 -33.38 7.05 5.44
C ALA A 350 -34.46 6.85 6.50
N GLY A 351 -34.28 5.87 7.38
CA GLY A 351 -35.23 5.51 8.43
C GLY A 351 -34.53 4.83 9.60
N VAL A 352 -35.14 4.91 10.78
CA VAL A 352 -34.61 4.33 12.01
C VAL A 352 -35.76 3.66 12.73
N GLU A 353 -35.60 2.38 13.04
CA GLU A 353 -36.50 1.64 13.91
C GLU A 353 -35.77 1.25 15.19
N ARG A 354 -36.37 1.51 16.35
CA ARG A 354 -35.76 1.17 17.64
C ARG A 354 -36.36 -0.13 18.15
N ARG A 355 -35.51 -1.08 18.51
CA ARG A 355 -35.89 -2.34 19.17
C ARG A 355 -35.04 -2.54 20.43
N GLY A 356 -35.60 -2.15 21.58
CA GLY A 356 -34.85 -2.10 22.84
C GLY A 356 -33.65 -1.15 22.74
N ASP A 357 -32.45 -1.71 22.90
CA ASP A 357 -31.18 -0.97 22.81
C ASP A 357 -30.57 -0.93 21.41
N ARG A 358 -31.27 -1.47 20.41
CA ARG A 358 -30.81 -1.51 19.01
C ARG A 358 -31.51 -0.46 18.18
N LEU A 359 -30.73 0.20 17.33
CA LEU A 359 -31.22 1.03 16.23
C LEU A 359 -31.03 0.26 14.92
N GLU A 360 -32.13 -0.05 14.23
CA GLU A 360 -32.16 -0.70 12.92
C GLU A 360 -32.33 0.36 11.83
N LEU A 361 -31.28 0.60 11.06
CA LEU A 361 -31.24 1.69 10.08
C LEU A 361 -31.66 1.20 8.69
N GLN A 362 -32.59 1.92 8.06
CA GLN A 362 -32.79 1.91 6.61
C GLN A 362 -31.81 2.89 5.97
N VAL A 363 -31.20 2.47 4.87
CA VAL A 363 -30.13 3.23 4.24
C VAL A 363 -30.51 3.56 2.81
N GLU A 364 -30.25 4.80 2.42
CA GLU A 364 -30.19 5.21 1.03
C GLU A 364 -28.74 5.49 0.67
N ALA A 365 -28.37 5.23 -0.58
CA ALA A 365 -27.02 5.49 -1.07
C ALA A 365 -27.06 6.11 -2.46
N GLN A 366 -25.98 6.83 -2.78
CA GLN A 366 -25.70 7.19 -4.15
C GLN A 366 -25.28 5.94 -4.92
N THR A 367 -25.87 5.73 -6.08
CA THR A 367 -25.43 4.74 -7.05
C THR A 367 -25.07 5.42 -8.37
N LEU A 368 -24.15 4.81 -9.10
CA LEU A 368 -23.63 5.34 -10.35
C LEU A 368 -24.21 4.56 -11.52
N THR A 369 -25.10 5.19 -12.29
CA THR A 369 -25.54 4.66 -13.58
C THR A 369 -24.66 5.23 -14.68
N LYS A 370 -23.82 4.41 -15.29
CA LYS A 370 -23.01 4.80 -16.47
C LYS A 370 -23.79 4.52 -17.76
N PHE A 371 -23.89 5.51 -18.63
CA PHE A 371 -24.37 5.36 -20.00
C PHE A 371 -23.33 5.95 -20.95
N ALA A 372 -22.63 5.07 -21.68
CA ALA A 372 -21.46 5.43 -22.48
C ALA A 372 -20.45 6.25 -21.66
N ARG A 373 -20.15 7.48 -22.09
CA ARG A 373 -19.23 8.42 -21.44
C ARG A 373 -19.88 9.37 -20.43
N SER A 374 -21.18 9.22 -20.21
CA SER A 374 -21.92 9.99 -19.21
C SER A 374 -22.24 9.11 -18.02
N TYR A 375 -22.28 9.71 -16.84
CA TYR A 375 -22.78 9.03 -15.66
C TYR A 375 -23.85 9.89 -14.99
N LYS A 376 -24.81 9.23 -14.38
CA LYS A 376 -25.80 9.83 -13.51
C LYS A 376 -25.61 9.24 -12.13
N ILE A 377 -25.50 10.12 -11.13
CA ILE A 377 -25.55 9.72 -9.73
C ILE A 377 -26.99 9.88 -9.28
N VAL A 378 -27.59 8.79 -8.81
CA VAL A 378 -28.95 8.79 -8.24
C VAL A 378 -28.89 8.35 -6.80
N ARG A 379 -29.79 8.88 -5.97
CA ARG A 379 -29.96 8.43 -4.58
C ARG A 379 -31.13 7.45 -4.56
N GLU A 380 -30.89 6.26 -4.05
CA GLU A 380 -31.89 5.20 -3.98
C GLU A 380 -31.72 4.34 -2.72
N PRO A 381 -32.77 3.61 -2.30
CA PRO A 381 -32.65 2.66 -1.19
C PRO A 381 -31.55 1.63 -1.44
N LEU A 382 -30.61 1.52 -0.49
CA LEU A 382 -29.51 0.58 -0.58
C LEU A 382 -29.97 -0.79 -0.06
N ARG A 383 -29.91 -1.81 -0.91
CA ARG A 383 -30.12 -3.20 -0.47
C ARG A 383 -28.87 -3.70 0.24
N LEU A 384 -29.00 -3.96 1.54
CA LEU A 384 -27.88 -4.40 2.39
C LEU A 384 -27.69 -5.92 2.45
N GLU A 385 -28.68 -6.69 1.96
CA GLU A 385 -28.62 -8.15 1.86
C GLU A 385 -28.17 -8.63 0.47
N PRO A 386 -27.50 -9.78 0.34
CA PRO A 386 -26.85 -10.17 -0.90
C PRO A 386 -27.85 -10.63 -1.96
N THR A 387 -27.59 -10.23 -3.21
CA THR A 387 -28.03 -10.96 -4.40
C THR A 387 -26.84 -11.15 -5.33
N GLY A 388 -26.28 -12.37 -5.38
CA GLY A 388 -25.23 -12.78 -6.32
C GLY A 388 -23.78 -12.53 -5.90
N GLU A 389 -22.86 -12.70 -6.85
CA GLU A 389 -21.39 -12.75 -6.65
C GLU A 389 -20.65 -11.40 -6.81
N LYS A 390 -21.35 -10.26 -6.96
CA LYS A 390 -20.67 -8.96 -7.14
C LYS A 390 -19.91 -8.53 -5.88
N ALA A 391 -18.72 -7.95 -6.07
CA ALA A 391 -17.94 -7.33 -5.01
C ALA A 391 -18.79 -6.27 -4.27
N ARG A 392 -18.89 -6.43 -2.94
CA ARG A 392 -19.74 -5.68 -2.02
C ARG A 392 -19.28 -4.21 -1.89
N ASP A 393 -20.22 -3.26 -1.95
CA ASP A 393 -20.00 -1.93 -1.40
C ASP A 393 -19.96 -2.03 0.13
N THR A 394 -18.88 -1.57 0.76
CA THR A 394 -18.75 -1.61 2.22
C THR A 394 -19.53 -0.45 2.85
N LEU A 395 -20.29 -0.71 3.90
CA LEU A 395 -21.03 0.32 4.63
C LEU A 395 -20.69 0.26 6.11
N ALA A 396 -20.44 1.42 6.72
CA ALA A 396 -20.28 1.56 8.15
C ALA A 396 -21.10 2.74 8.68
N ALA A 397 -21.72 2.57 9.84
CA ALA A 397 -22.26 3.68 10.64
C ALA A 397 -21.24 4.07 11.70
N HIS A 398 -20.80 5.32 11.67
CA HIS A 398 -20.11 5.96 12.78
C HIS A 398 -21.17 6.63 13.65
N TRP A 399 -21.10 6.42 14.96
CA TRP A 399 -22.08 6.96 15.89
C TRP A 399 -21.43 7.61 17.09
N THR A 400 -22.05 8.68 17.58
CA THR A 400 -21.63 9.39 18.78
C THR A 400 -22.86 9.69 19.62
N VAL A 401 -22.80 9.37 20.90
CA VAL A 401 -23.88 9.62 21.86
C VAL A 401 -23.52 10.84 22.68
N VAL A 402 -24.43 11.81 22.70
CA VAL A 402 -24.33 13.04 23.46
C VAL A 402 -25.41 13.06 24.53
N SER A 403 -25.05 13.38 25.77
CA SER A 403 -25.99 13.50 26.89
C SER A 403 -26.90 14.72 26.75
N ALA A 404 -27.85 14.86 27.68
CA ALA A 404 -28.71 16.05 27.76
C ALA A 404 -27.94 17.34 28.09
N VAL A 405 -26.72 17.24 28.64
CA VAL A 405 -25.85 18.39 28.98
C VAL A 405 -24.73 18.60 27.96
N ASP A 406 -24.93 18.12 26.72
CA ASP A 406 -24.01 18.28 25.59
C ASP A 406 -22.63 17.58 25.73
N GLU A 407 -22.51 16.59 26.62
CA GLU A 407 -21.28 15.80 26.78
C GLU A 407 -21.28 14.56 25.89
N VAL A 408 -20.15 14.26 25.24
CA VAL A 408 -19.95 12.99 24.51
C VAL A 408 -19.72 11.88 25.52
N VAL A 409 -20.66 10.93 25.60
CA VAL A 409 -20.63 9.83 26.58
C VAL A 409 -20.24 8.48 25.96
N ALA A 410 -20.41 8.33 24.65
CA ALA A 410 -20.00 7.13 23.92
C ALA A 410 -19.77 7.43 22.44
N THR A 411 -18.90 6.65 21.81
CA THR A 411 -18.69 6.67 20.35
C THR A 411 -18.43 5.26 19.87
N GLY A 412 -18.68 4.99 18.60
CA GLY A 412 -18.34 3.72 18.01
C GLY A 412 -18.62 3.62 16.52
N ARG A 413 -18.42 2.41 16.01
CA ARG A 413 -18.61 2.04 14.61
C ARG A 413 -19.43 0.77 14.54
N ALA A 414 -20.34 0.68 13.58
CA ALA A 414 -21.14 -0.51 13.31
C ALA A 414 -21.12 -0.86 11.82
N GLN A 415 -21.05 -2.15 11.51
CA GLN A 415 -21.06 -2.70 10.15
C GLN A 415 -21.99 -3.92 10.03
N GLU A 416 -22.63 -4.30 11.13
CA GLU A 416 -23.47 -5.49 11.20
C GLU A 416 -24.80 -5.24 10.47
N VAL A 417 -25.18 -6.18 9.60
CA VAL A 417 -26.43 -6.13 8.84
C VAL A 417 -27.29 -7.32 9.22
N GLN A 418 -28.54 -7.07 9.60
CA GLN A 418 -29.54 -8.11 9.89
C GLN A 418 -30.88 -7.70 9.24
N GLY A 419 -31.54 -8.62 8.52
CA GLY A 419 -32.85 -8.35 7.91
C GLY A 419 -32.87 -7.14 6.96
N GLY A 420 -31.78 -6.92 6.23
CA GLY A 420 -31.61 -5.77 5.34
C GLY A 420 -31.42 -4.42 6.03
N ARG A 421 -31.18 -4.41 7.35
CA ARG A 421 -30.95 -3.20 8.16
C ARG A 421 -29.53 -3.16 8.70
N LEU A 422 -28.94 -1.97 8.75
CA LEU A 422 -27.67 -1.75 9.45
C LEU A 422 -27.97 -1.58 10.94
N ILE A 423 -27.29 -2.35 11.79
CA ILE A 423 -27.58 -2.44 13.21
C ILE A 423 -26.58 -1.62 14.01
N VAL A 424 -27.08 -0.70 14.83
CA VAL A 424 -26.29 -0.01 15.87
C VAL A 424 -26.78 -0.48 17.23
N ASP A 425 -25.97 -1.30 17.90
CA ASP A 425 -26.28 -1.86 19.22
C ASP A 425 -25.66 -1.01 20.34
N LEU A 426 -26.51 -0.43 21.20
CA LEU A 426 -26.14 0.41 22.34
C LEU A 426 -26.30 -0.31 23.69
N LYS A 427 -26.59 -1.62 23.68
CA LYS A 427 -26.85 -2.40 24.89
C LYS A 427 -25.68 -2.31 25.88
N GLY A 428 -25.99 -1.93 27.12
CA GLY A 428 -25.02 -1.82 28.22
C GLY A 428 -23.99 -0.70 28.06
N LYS A 429 -24.15 0.20 27.08
CA LYS A 429 -23.18 1.29 26.82
C LYS A 429 -23.57 2.61 27.49
N LEU A 430 -24.80 2.74 27.97
CA LEU A 430 -25.37 3.99 28.46
C LEU A 430 -26.16 3.74 29.74
N PRO A 431 -25.97 4.55 30.80
CA PRO A 431 -26.84 4.50 31.97
C PRO A 431 -28.24 5.05 31.65
N PRO A 432 -29.25 4.80 32.52
CA PRO A 432 -30.58 5.41 32.42
C PRO A 432 -30.48 6.94 32.23
N GLY A 433 -31.24 7.48 31.27
CA GLY A 433 -31.14 8.89 30.92
C GLY A 433 -31.58 9.24 29.51
N ALA A 434 -31.53 10.54 29.19
CA ALA A 434 -31.84 11.09 27.88
C ALA A 434 -30.56 11.48 27.12
N TYR A 435 -30.53 11.13 25.84
CA TYR A 435 -29.39 11.24 24.95
C TYR A 435 -29.81 11.65 23.54
N ARG A 436 -28.83 12.08 22.75
CA ARG A 436 -28.91 12.20 21.30
C ARG A 436 -27.87 11.29 20.68
N VAL A 437 -28.27 10.46 19.73
CA VAL A 437 -27.35 9.63 18.93
C VAL A 437 -27.16 10.32 17.60
N LEU A 438 -25.94 10.76 17.32
CA LEU A 438 -25.50 11.30 16.05
C LEU A 438 -24.99 10.13 15.20
N LEU A 439 -25.53 9.96 14.00
CA LEU A 439 -25.16 8.90 13.07
C LEU A 439 -24.64 9.48 11.76
N ALA A 440 -23.49 9.01 11.30
CA ALA A 440 -22.94 9.28 9.99
C ALA A 440 -22.64 7.97 9.27
N LEU A 441 -23.06 7.84 8.00
CA LEU A 441 -22.79 6.67 7.19
C LEU A 441 -21.59 6.89 6.29
N ALA A 442 -20.68 5.92 6.26
CA ALA A 442 -19.54 5.86 5.35
C ALA A 442 -19.72 4.71 4.36
N LEU A 443 -19.87 5.06 3.08
CA LEU A 443 -20.00 4.11 1.97
C LEU A 443 -18.65 3.95 1.27
N ASN A 444 -18.17 2.73 1.11
CA ASN A 444 -16.86 2.41 0.52
C ASN A 444 -15.70 3.17 1.16
N GLY A 445 -15.79 3.39 2.48
CA GLY A 445 -14.80 4.15 3.25
C GLY A 445 -14.90 5.67 3.09
N ASN A 446 -15.81 6.20 2.27
CA ASN A 446 -16.03 7.64 2.13
C ASN A 446 -16.73 8.22 3.35
N SER A 447 -15.96 8.82 4.26
CA SER A 447 -16.44 9.59 5.40
C SER A 447 -16.46 11.10 5.14
N MET A 448 -16.00 11.55 3.97
CA MET A 448 -15.98 12.97 3.62
C MET A 448 -17.40 13.51 3.42
N ASN A 449 -17.72 14.61 4.10
CA ASN A 449 -19.02 15.29 4.01
C ASN A 449 -20.21 14.34 4.27
N ALA A 450 -20.05 13.39 5.18
CA ALA A 450 -21.13 12.51 5.61
C ALA A 450 -22.25 13.32 6.27
N GLU A 451 -23.51 13.01 5.93
CA GLU A 451 -24.65 13.62 6.60
C GLU A 451 -24.82 13.03 8.00
N VAL A 452 -24.98 13.91 9.00
CA VAL A 452 -25.20 13.49 10.39
C VAL A 452 -26.69 13.51 10.69
N LYS A 453 -27.26 12.32 10.95
CA LYS A 453 -28.63 12.17 11.47
C LYS A 453 -28.61 12.20 12.99
N VAL A 454 -29.38 13.10 13.60
CA VAL A 454 -29.55 13.16 15.06
C VAL A 454 -30.82 12.45 15.46
N ILE A 455 -30.73 11.52 16.41
CA ILE A 455 -31.86 10.72 16.90
C ILE A 455 -31.99 10.92 18.42
N PRO A 456 -33.17 11.32 18.94
CA PRO A 456 -33.40 11.30 20.37
C PRO A 456 -33.41 9.86 20.89
N TYR A 457 -32.71 9.60 21.99
CA TYR A 457 -32.58 8.28 22.58
C TYR A 457 -32.74 8.35 24.09
N ARG A 458 -33.52 7.44 24.68
CA ARG A 458 -33.74 7.38 26.13
C ARG A 458 -33.57 5.96 26.62
N VAL A 459 -32.72 5.76 27.62
CA VAL A 459 -32.59 4.50 28.36
C VAL A 459 -33.54 4.60 29.56
N ALA A 460 -34.45 3.64 29.68
CA ALA A 460 -35.36 3.55 30.82
C ALA A 460 -34.58 3.17 32.09
N GLU A 461 -35.15 3.51 33.25
CA GLU A 461 -34.61 3.11 34.57
C GLU A 461 -34.63 1.60 34.78
#